data_AF-W5PL34-F1
#
_entry.id   AF-W5PL34-F1
#
_cell.length_a   1.000
_cell.length_b   1.000
_cell.length_c   1.000
_cell.angle_alpha   90.00
_cell.angle_beta   90.00
_cell.angle_gamma   90.00
#
_symmetry.space_group_name_H-M   'P 1'
#
loop_
_entity.id
_entity.type
_entity.pdbx_description
1 polymer ?
#
loop_
_entity_poly.entity_id
_entity_poly.type
_entity_poly.pdbx_seq_one_letter_code
_entity_poly.pdbx_strand_id
1 'polypeptide(L)'
;KLTRILQDSLGGHTRTSIIATVSPASLNLEETLSTLEYAHRAKNILNKPEVNQKLTKKALINEYTEEIECLKWDLAATLKKNGVYIFEENFRAMSGKLTVQEEEIVELAEKIATVEEKLNRVTELFMDIKNELNQCKSDLQSKTLELETTQQHLQETKLQLVEEEYISSALESTEERLHDAANRLLNTVKETTKDVFLHSKLDHKKAVDQHNKEAQDVFGKNLNSLFNNMEELIKDGSTKQKAMLEVHKTSFGTLLMFSVSALDTITAAALGSLTSIPENVCTLVSQMSNTI
;
A
#
# COMPACT_ATOMS: atom_id res chain seq x y z
N LYS A 1 -73.54 -18.34 49.45
CA LYS A 1 -73.35 -18.22 50.92
C LYS A 1 -72.19 -17.27 51.28
N LEU A 2 -71.03 -17.33 50.59
CA LEU A 2 -69.86 -16.45 50.85
C LEU A 2 -70.15 -14.95 50.69
N THR A 3 -70.77 -14.53 49.59
CA THR A 3 -71.08 -13.11 49.32
C THR A 3 -72.02 -12.48 50.35
N ARG A 4 -72.85 -13.28 51.02
CA ARG A 4 -73.74 -12.81 52.09
C ARG A 4 -72.98 -12.51 53.39
N ILE A 5 -71.86 -13.19 53.63
CA ILE A 5 -71.00 -12.93 54.79
C ILE A 5 -70.12 -11.71 54.52
N LEU A 6 -69.71 -11.53 53.25
CA LEU A 6 -68.85 -10.42 52.81
C LEU A 6 -69.63 -9.13 52.45
N GLN A 7 -70.94 -9.09 52.70
CA GLN A 7 -71.79 -7.96 52.34
C GLN A 7 -71.28 -6.65 52.98
N ASP A 8 -70.92 -6.69 54.27
CA ASP A 8 -70.37 -5.54 54.98
C ASP A 8 -68.94 -5.18 54.55
N SER A 9 -68.24 -6.12 53.92
CA SER A 9 -66.87 -5.93 53.42
C SER A 9 -66.84 -5.33 52.01
N LEU A 10 -67.88 -5.50 51.20
CA LEU A 10 -67.95 -5.02 49.82
C LEU A 10 -69.05 -3.96 49.66
N GLY A 11 -68.86 -2.81 50.32
CA GLY A 11 -69.79 -1.67 50.30
C GLY A 11 -70.42 -1.30 51.65
N GLY A 12 -69.93 -1.85 52.76
CA GLY A 12 -70.47 -1.62 54.11
C GLY A 12 -69.58 -0.76 55.01
N HIS A 13 -69.67 -1.02 56.33
CA HIS A 13 -69.06 -0.21 57.39
C HIS A 13 -67.66 -0.67 57.81
N THR A 14 -67.04 -1.59 57.07
CA THR A 14 -65.75 -2.19 57.44
C THR A 14 -64.61 -1.69 56.57
N ARG A 15 -63.39 -1.72 57.12
CA ARG A 15 -62.16 -1.52 56.35
C ARG A 15 -61.77 -2.84 55.69
N THR A 16 -61.85 -2.91 54.37
CA THR A 16 -61.59 -4.14 53.60
C THR A 16 -60.31 -4.01 52.79
N SER A 17 -59.51 -5.06 52.76
CA SER A 17 -58.33 -5.18 51.88
C SER A 17 -58.39 -6.52 51.15
N ILE A 18 -58.15 -6.48 49.83
CA ILE A 18 -58.17 -7.66 48.96
C ILE A 18 -56.75 -7.89 48.46
N ILE A 19 -56.25 -9.12 48.61
CA ILE A 19 -54.92 -9.52 48.16
C ILE A 19 -55.08 -10.38 46.91
N ALA A 20 -54.55 -9.90 45.79
CA ALA A 20 -54.53 -10.64 44.53
C ALA A 20 -53.20 -11.39 44.39
N THR A 21 -53.24 -12.72 44.37
CA THR A 21 -52.05 -13.56 44.19
C THR A 21 -51.94 -13.99 42.72
N VAL A 22 -50.84 -13.60 42.07
CA VAL A 22 -50.60 -13.86 40.64
C VAL A 22 -49.30 -14.65 40.44
N SER A 23 -49.24 -15.42 39.35
CA SER A 23 -48.04 -16.18 38.96
C SER A 23 -47.29 -15.45 37.84
N PRO A 24 -45.95 -15.34 37.90
CA PRO A 24 -45.17 -14.71 36.84
C PRO A 24 -44.96 -15.60 35.59
N ALA A 25 -45.45 -16.84 35.60
CA ALA A 25 -45.28 -17.77 34.49
C ALA A 25 -46.11 -17.35 33.27
N SER A 26 -45.50 -17.39 32.07
CA SER A 26 -46.16 -17.04 30.80
C SER A 26 -47.35 -17.95 30.45
N LEU A 27 -47.35 -19.19 30.94
CA LEU A 27 -48.47 -20.13 30.87
C LEU A 27 -49.75 -19.57 31.52
N ASN A 28 -49.62 -18.78 32.58
CA ASN A 28 -50.72 -18.32 33.42
C ASN A 28 -51.12 -16.87 33.10
N LEU A 29 -50.76 -16.36 31.92
CA LEU A 29 -50.97 -14.96 31.56
C LEU A 29 -52.46 -14.61 31.51
N GLU A 30 -53.30 -15.51 31.00
CA GLU A 30 -54.76 -15.33 30.93
C GLU A 30 -55.42 -15.25 32.32
N GLU A 31 -55.06 -16.16 33.23
CA GLU A 31 -55.55 -16.16 34.62
C GLU A 31 -55.04 -14.95 35.41
N THR A 32 -53.80 -14.54 35.14
CA THR A 32 -53.20 -13.34 35.73
C THR A 32 -53.95 -12.09 35.30
N LEU A 33 -54.30 -11.98 34.01
CA LEU A 33 -55.10 -10.87 33.51
C LEU A 33 -56.48 -10.82 34.18
N SER A 34 -57.16 -11.97 34.26
CA SER A 34 -58.48 -12.10 34.90
C SER A 34 -58.45 -11.70 36.39
N THR A 35 -57.40 -12.10 37.10
CA THR A 35 -57.18 -11.77 38.51
C THR A 35 -56.92 -10.26 38.69
N LEU A 36 -56.11 -9.66 37.83
CA LEU A 36 -55.84 -8.22 37.84
C LEU A 36 -57.08 -7.39 37.50
N GLU A 37 -57.90 -7.82 36.55
CA GLU A 37 -59.16 -7.15 36.21
C GLU A 37 -60.16 -7.17 37.37
N TYR A 38 -60.24 -8.27 38.10
CA TYR A 38 -61.05 -8.34 39.31
C TYR A 38 -60.51 -7.41 40.40
N ALA A 39 -59.19 -7.41 40.65
CA ALA A 39 -58.55 -6.54 41.62
C ALA A 39 -58.75 -5.05 41.28
N HIS A 40 -58.64 -4.69 39.99
CA HIS A 40 -58.88 -3.35 39.50
C HIS A 40 -60.33 -2.89 39.76
N ARG A 41 -61.31 -3.76 39.52
CA ARG A 41 -62.72 -3.46 39.85
C ARG A 41 -62.94 -3.33 41.36
N ALA A 42 -62.35 -4.22 42.14
CA ALA A 42 -62.52 -4.25 43.59
C ALA A 42 -61.88 -3.02 44.29
N LYS A 43 -60.79 -2.47 43.72
CA LYS A 43 -60.18 -1.20 44.17
C LYS A 43 -61.16 -0.04 44.20
N ASN A 44 -62.15 -0.02 43.31
CA ASN A 44 -63.11 1.07 43.18
C ASN A 44 -64.33 0.92 44.10
N ILE A 45 -64.38 -0.09 44.96
CA ILE A 45 -65.45 -0.26 45.95
C ILE A 45 -65.18 0.68 47.13
N LEU A 46 -66.11 1.60 47.38
CA LEU A 46 -66.03 2.56 48.48
C LEU A 46 -66.80 2.05 49.70
N ASN A 47 -66.08 1.82 50.81
CA ASN A 47 -66.67 1.54 52.12
C ASN A 47 -66.74 2.81 52.97
N LYS A 48 -67.66 2.85 53.94
CA LYS A 48 -67.79 3.92 54.93
C LYS A 48 -67.40 3.40 56.31
N PRO A 49 -66.10 3.33 56.64
CA PRO A 49 -65.66 2.75 57.90
C PRO A 49 -66.11 3.62 59.07
N GLU A 50 -66.96 3.07 59.93
CA GLU A 50 -67.47 3.74 61.13
C GLU A 50 -66.82 3.14 62.37
N VAL A 51 -66.41 3.99 63.31
CA VAL A 51 -65.89 3.53 64.60
C VAL A 51 -67.10 3.06 65.40
N ASN A 52 -67.15 1.77 65.70
CA ASN A 52 -68.19 1.16 66.53
C ASN A 52 -68.07 1.62 68.00
N GLN A 53 -68.35 2.89 68.27
CA GLN A 53 -68.42 3.43 69.62
C GLN A 53 -69.74 3.00 70.23
N LYS A 54 -69.66 2.13 71.24
CA LYS A 54 -70.80 1.82 72.10
C LYS A 54 -70.96 2.96 73.11
N LEU A 55 -71.45 4.12 72.67
CA LEU A 55 -71.87 5.18 73.58
C LEU A 55 -72.99 4.62 74.46
N THR A 56 -72.70 4.50 75.75
CA THR A 56 -73.70 4.06 76.72
C THR A 56 -74.75 5.17 76.81
N LYS A 57 -76.04 4.84 76.79
CA LYS A 57 -77.14 5.82 76.86
C LYS A 57 -76.96 6.84 78.00
N LYS A 58 -76.31 6.44 79.10
CA LYS A 58 -75.95 7.30 80.23
C LYS A 58 -74.95 8.41 79.87
N ALA A 59 -73.94 8.14 79.05
CA ALA A 59 -72.96 9.14 78.63
C ALA A 59 -73.60 10.21 77.75
N LEU A 60 -74.45 9.79 76.81
CA LEU A 60 -75.20 10.70 75.94
C LEU A 60 -76.15 11.62 76.72
N ILE A 61 -76.83 11.08 77.74
CA ILE A 61 -77.70 11.89 78.60
C ILE A 61 -76.88 12.90 79.41
N ASN A 62 -75.69 12.51 79.90
CA ASN A 62 -74.84 13.41 80.69
C ASN A 62 -74.33 14.60 79.85
N GLU A 63 -73.90 14.33 78.62
CA GLU A 63 -73.46 15.33 77.66
C GLU A 63 -74.59 16.33 77.35
N TYR A 64 -75.80 15.84 77.10
CA TYR A 64 -76.97 16.72 76.90
C TYR A 64 -77.35 17.53 78.15
N THR A 65 -77.22 16.95 79.35
CA THR A 65 -77.51 17.71 80.58
C THR A 65 -76.50 18.82 80.83
N GLU A 66 -75.21 18.57 80.57
CA GLU A 66 -74.15 19.58 80.71
C GLU A 66 -74.36 20.75 79.74
N GLU A 67 -74.75 20.45 78.49
CA GLU A 67 -75.00 21.49 77.48
C GLU A 67 -76.25 22.32 77.80
N ILE A 68 -77.31 21.69 78.34
CA ILE A 68 -78.51 22.41 78.82
C ILE A 68 -78.17 23.36 79.98
N GLU A 69 -77.29 22.96 80.90
CA GLU A 69 -76.87 23.84 81.98
C GLU A 69 -76.08 25.03 81.45
N CYS A 70 -75.11 24.81 80.56
CA CYS A 70 -74.32 25.87 79.93
C CYS A 70 -75.22 26.93 79.25
N LEU A 71 -76.20 26.49 78.46
CA LEU A 71 -77.15 27.38 77.78
C LEU A 71 -78.04 28.17 78.75
N LYS A 72 -78.42 27.58 79.89
CA LYS A 72 -79.19 28.29 80.93
C LYS A 72 -78.37 29.39 81.58
N TRP A 73 -77.07 29.15 81.81
CA TRP A 73 -76.15 30.15 82.33
C TRP A 73 -75.98 31.33 81.36
N ASP A 74 -75.78 31.05 80.07
CA ASP A 74 -75.64 32.07 79.03
C ASP A 74 -76.91 32.93 78.87
N LEU A 75 -78.08 32.31 78.96
CA LEU A 75 -79.36 33.01 78.94
C LEU A 75 -79.52 33.92 80.17
N ALA A 76 -79.15 33.44 81.36
CA ALA A 76 -79.20 34.21 82.59
C ALA A 76 -78.22 35.41 82.57
N ALA A 77 -77.05 35.24 81.96
CA ALA A 77 -76.07 36.31 81.75
C ALA A 77 -76.62 37.38 80.79
N THR A 78 -77.27 36.97 79.71
CA THR A 78 -77.87 37.87 78.71
C THR A 78 -79.03 38.71 79.30
N LEU A 79 -79.84 38.11 80.18
CA LEU A 79 -80.99 38.78 80.80
C LEU A 79 -80.61 39.88 81.81
N LYS A 80 -79.42 39.82 82.42
CA LYS A 80 -78.99 40.77 83.46
C LYS A 80 -78.40 42.10 82.93
N LYS A 81 -78.36 42.32 81.61
CA LYS A 81 -78.11 43.60 80.92
C LYS A 81 -77.22 44.63 81.68
N ASN A 82 -76.06 44.22 82.19
CA ASN A 82 -74.99 45.12 82.61
C ASN A 82 -73.68 44.33 82.77
N GLY A 83 -72.77 44.52 81.81
CA GLY A 83 -71.38 44.06 81.89
C GLY A 83 -71.20 42.54 81.74
N VAL A 84 -70.24 42.15 80.91
CA VAL A 84 -69.73 40.78 80.89
C VAL A 84 -69.02 40.56 82.23
N TYR A 85 -69.74 40.07 83.25
CA TYR A 85 -69.16 39.71 84.54
C TYR A 85 -68.59 38.30 84.43
N ILE A 86 -67.35 38.19 83.98
CA ILE A 86 -66.59 36.95 84.00
C ILE A 86 -66.16 36.73 85.46
N PHE A 87 -66.55 35.60 86.04
CA PHE A 87 -66.09 35.19 87.38
C PHE A 87 -64.56 35.24 87.44
N GLU A 88 -63.96 35.70 88.55
CA GLU A 88 -62.50 35.84 88.72
C GLU A 88 -61.74 34.56 88.30
N GLU A 89 -62.28 33.41 88.67
CA GLU A 89 -61.77 32.08 88.31
C GLU A 89 -61.78 31.84 86.79
N ASN A 90 -62.86 32.23 86.10
CA ASN A 90 -62.98 32.12 84.64
C ASN A 90 -62.08 33.14 83.92
N PHE A 91 -61.92 34.36 84.45
CA PHE A 91 -61.02 35.36 83.89
C PHE A 91 -59.56 34.91 84.00
N ARG A 92 -59.21 34.31 85.14
CA ARG A 92 -57.89 33.74 85.38
C ARG A 92 -57.63 32.50 84.50
N ALA A 93 -58.62 31.64 84.33
CA ALA A 93 -58.54 30.50 83.40
C ALA A 93 -58.42 30.96 81.93
N MET A 94 -59.14 32.01 81.53
CA MET A 94 -59.09 32.58 80.19
C MET A 94 -57.75 33.29 79.91
N SER A 95 -57.24 34.06 80.88
CA SER A 95 -55.91 34.68 80.78
C SER A 95 -54.81 33.62 80.70
N GLY A 96 -54.90 32.54 81.48
CA GLY A 96 -53.96 31.42 81.40
C GLY A 96 -54.00 30.69 80.05
N LYS A 97 -55.18 30.54 79.45
CA LYS A 97 -55.30 30.01 78.07
C LYS A 97 -54.69 30.97 77.05
N LEU A 98 -54.87 32.28 77.22
CA LEU A 98 -54.32 33.30 76.32
C LEU A 98 -52.79 33.27 76.33
N THR A 99 -52.18 33.18 77.52
CA THR A 99 -50.71 33.11 77.65
C THR A 99 -50.14 31.84 77.02
N VAL A 100 -50.82 30.69 77.19
CA VAL A 100 -50.40 29.44 76.55
C VAL A 100 -50.50 29.54 75.03
N GLN A 101 -51.57 30.14 74.51
CA GLN A 101 -51.71 30.36 73.07
C GLN A 101 -50.66 31.34 72.53
N GLU A 102 -50.31 32.39 73.28
CA GLU A 102 -49.24 33.31 72.90
C GLU A 102 -47.87 32.60 72.87
N GLU A 103 -47.58 31.72 73.84
CA GLU A 103 -46.38 30.88 73.83
C GLU A 103 -46.36 29.92 72.63
N GLU A 104 -47.48 29.25 72.32
CA GLU A 104 -47.60 28.37 71.14
C GLU A 104 -47.40 29.13 69.83
N ILE A 105 -47.93 30.37 69.72
CA ILE A 105 -47.75 31.22 68.54
C ILE A 105 -46.28 31.58 68.36
N VAL A 106 -45.56 31.93 69.43
CA VAL A 106 -44.13 32.24 69.37
C VAL A 106 -43.32 31.01 68.95
N GLU A 107 -43.61 29.84 69.51
CA GLU A 107 -42.92 28.59 69.14
C GLU A 107 -43.17 28.21 67.67
N LEU A 108 -44.41 28.36 67.20
CA LEU A 108 -44.76 28.11 65.79
C LEU A 108 -44.10 29.11 64.84
N ALA A 109 -44.03 30.39 65.22
CA ALA A 109 -43.34 31.41 64.43
C ALA A 109 -41.84 31.10 64.28
N GLU A 110 -41.19 30.66 65.35
CA GLU A 110 -39.78 30.24 65.31
C GLU A 110 -39.58 29.01 64.42
N LYS A 111 -40.46 27.99 64.53
CA LYS A 111 -40.45 26.83 63.63
C LYS A 111 -40.61 27.23 62.17
N ILE A 112 -41.53 28.14 61.86
CA ILE A 112 -41.74 28.66 60.50
C ILE A 112 -40.44 29.32 59.99
N ALA A 113 -39.81 30.19 60.78
CA ALA A 113 -38.56 30.85 60.41
C ALA A 113 -37.44 29.83 60.09
N THR A 114 -37.28 28.78 60.91
CA THR A 114 -36.28 27.73 60.64
C THR A 114 -36.57 26.91 59.38
N VAL A 115 -37.85 26.72 59.05
CA VAL A 115 -38.27 26.00 57.84
C VAL A 115 -38.07 26.86 56.61
N GLU A 116 -38.39 28.15 56.68
CA GLU A 116 -38.14 29.11 55.61
C GLU A 116 -36.65 29.22 55.27
N GLU A 117 -35.77 29.26 56.28
CA GLU A 117 -34.33 29.27 56.08
C GLU A 117 -33.83 28.00 55.38
N LYS A 118 -34.31 26.82 55.84
CA LYS A 118 -33.98 25.54 55.19
C LYS A 118 -34.51 25.48 53.77
N LEU A 119 -35.71 25.98 53.52
CA LEU A 119 -36.32 26.01 52.20
C LEU A 119 -35.49 26.87 51.25
N ASN A 120 -35.09 28.08 51.69
CA ASN A 120 -34.23 28.97 50.91
C ASN A 120 -32.90 28.31 50.56
N ARG A 121 -32.26 27.66 51.53
CA ARG A 121 -31.00 26.94 51.31
C ARG A 121 -31.14 25.78 50.33
N VAL A 122 -32.24 25.04 50.39
CA VAL A 122 -32.54 23.97 49.43
C VAL A 122 -32.78 24.57 48.04
N THR A 123 -33.50 25.69 47.93
CA THR A 123 -33.74 26.33 46.62
C THR A 123 -32.46 26.87 45.98
N GLU A 124 -31.53 27.42 46.75
CA GLU A 124 -30.21 27.84 46.24
C GLU A 124 -29.43 26.65 45.67
N LEU A 125 -29.32 25.56 46.43
CA LEU A 125 -28.65 24.33 45.97
C LEU A 125 -29.31 23.75 44.72
N PHE A 126 -30.64 23.78 44.62
CA PHE A 126 -31.34 23.36 43.41
C PHE A 126 -31.02 24.25 42.20
N MET A 127 -30.84 25.56 42.41
CA MET A 127 -30.44 26.49 41.36
C MET A 127 -29.03 26.19 40.88
N ASP A 128 -28.09 25.97 41.80
CA ASP A 128 -26.69 25.63 41.47
C ASP A 128 -26.60 24.32 40.70
N ILE A 129 -27.23 23.25 41.19
CA ILE A 129 -27.27 21.95 40.50
C ILE A 129 -27.89 22.08 39.11
N LYS A 130 -28.96 22.89 38.97
CA LYS A 130 -29.60 23.12 37.67
C LYS A 130 -28.66 23.85 36.70
N ASN A 131 -27.89 24.82 37.19
CA ASN A 131 -26.91 25.53 36.39
C ASN A 131 -25.76 24.61 35.96
N GLU A 132 -25.21 23.81 36.88
CA GLU A 132 -24.18 22.81 36.58
C GLU A 132 -24.68 21.77 35.57
N LEU A 133 -25.93 21.30 35.72
CA LEU A 133 -26.54 20.37 34.78
C LEU A 133 -26.69 20.97 33.37
N ASN A 134 -27.10 22.24 33.28
CA ASN A 134 -27.20 22.93 32.00
C ASN A 134 -25.83 23.13 31.34
N GLN A 135 -24.81 23.48 32.14
CA GLN A 135 -23.44 23.63 31.66
C GLN A 135 -22.90 22.29 31.14
N CYS A 136 -23.03 21.22 31.94
CA CYS A 136 -22.62 19.87 31.56
C CYS A 136 -23.34 19.39 30.29
N LYS A 137 -24.64 19.71 30.15
CA LYS A 137 -25.40 19.39 28.93
C LYS A 137 -24.87 20.14 27.70
N SER A 138 -24.53 21.42 27.85
CA SER A 138 -23.92 22.21 26.77
C SER A 138 -22.56 21.66 26.37
N ASP A 139 -21.72 21.33 27.34
CA ASP A 139 -20.38 20.78 27.10
C ASP A 139 -20.47 19.41 26.42
N LEU A 140 -21.41 18.56 26.86
CA LEU A 140 -21.67 17.26 26.23
C LEU A 140 -22.10 17.41 24.77
N GLN A 141 -22.97 18.38 24.46
CA GLN A 141 -23.38 18.66 23.09
C GLN A 141 -22.20 19.13 22.23
N SER A 142 -21.37 20.03 22.74
CA SER A 142 -20.16 20.50 22.05
C SER A 142 -19.18 19.36 21.80
N LYS A 143 -18.91 18.51 22.81
CA LYS A 143 -18.02 17.35 22.66
C LYS A 143 -18.56 16.30 21.71
N THR A 144 -19.87 16.11 21.65
CA THR A 144 -20.50 15.20 20.68
C THR A 144 -20.28 15.70 19.25
N LEU A 145 -20.43 17.00 19.01
CA LEU A 145 -20.17 17.61 17.70
C LEU A 145 -18.69 17.54 17.29
N GLU A 146 -17.77 17.82 18.22
CA GLU A 146 -16.33 17.64 17.99
C GLU A 146 -15.99 16.18 17.66
N LEU A 147 -16.61 15.21 18.35
CA LEU A 147 -16.39 13.80 18.06
C LEU A 147 -16.90 13.41 16.66
N GLU A 148 -18.07 13.90 16.27
CA GLU A 148 -18.65 13.63 14.95
C GLU A 148 -17.78 14.20 13.82
N THR A 149 -17.34 15.45 13.97
CA THR A 149 -16.45 16.11 12.99
C THR A 149 -15.08 15.43 12.89
N THR A 150 -14.48 15.04 14.03
CA THR A 150 -13.20 14.31 14.01
C THR A 150 -13.34 12.91 13.41
N GLN A 151 -14.47 12.24 13.63
CA GLN A 151 -14.77 10.95 13.01
C GLN A 151 -14.94 11.07 11.49
N GLN A 152 -15.58 12.14 11.01
CA GLN A 152 -15.70 12.43 9.59
C GLN A 152 -14.33 12.71 8.96
N HIS A 153 -13.51 13.56 9.57
CA HIS A 153 -12.13 13.80 9.13
C HIS A 153 -11.31 12.51 9.08
N LEU A 154 -11.43 11.64 10.09
CA LEU A 154 -10.73 10.36 10.11
C LEU A 154 -11.15 9.46 8.94
N GLN A 155 -12.43 9.45 8.56
CA GLN A 155 -12.91 8.71 7.38
C GLN A 155 -12.35 9.29 6.08
N GLU A 156 -12.34 10.61 5.94
CA GLU A 156 -11.79 11.29 4.76
C GLU A 156 -10.28 11.03 4.62
N THR A 157 -9.51 11.15 5.70
CA THR A 157 -8.06 10.86 5.71
C THR A 157 -7.78 9.39 5.40
N LYS A 158 -8.58 8.45 5.91
CA LYS A 158 -8.43 7.02 5.55
C LYS A 158 -8.64 6.78 4.06
N LEU A 159 -9.61 7.47 3.45
CA LEU A 159 -9.88 7.33 2.03
C LEU A 159 -8.73 7.90 1.18
N GLN A 160 -8.18 9.05 1.58
CA GLN A 160 -6.99 9.64 0.96
C GLN A 160 -5.77 8.73 1.09
N LEU A 161 -5.57 8.09 2.25
CA LEU A 161 -4.46 7.16 2.45
C LEU A 161 -4.53 5.97 1.49
N VAL A 162 -5.72 5.39 1.30
CA VAL A 162 -5.92 4.29 0.35
C VAL A 162 -5.63 4.74 -1.09
N GLU A 163 -6.01 5.96 -1.44
CA GLU A 163 -5.69 6.53 -2.76
C GLU A 163 -4.18 6.73 -2.94
N GLU A 164 -3.47 7.27 -1.94
CA GLU A 164 -2.01 7.40 -1.97
C GLU A 164 -1.28 6.06 -2.00
N GLU A 165 -1.75 5.05 -1.25
CA GLU A 165 -1.20 3.69 -1.29
C GLU A 165 -1.35 3.08 -2.69
N TYR A 166 -2.52 3.27 -3.33
CA TYR A 166 -2.74 2.80 -4.70
C TYR A 166 -1.82 3.51 -5.70
N ILE A 167 -1.68 4.84 -5.60
CA ILE A 167 -0.77 5.62 -6.46
C ILE A 167 0.68 5.17 -6.25
N SER A 168 1.11 4.98 -4.99
CA SER A 168 2.47 4.53 -4.66
C SER A 168 2.75 3.14 -5.24
N SER A 169 1.81 2.21 -5.10
CA SER A 169 1.92 0.86 -5.69
C SER A 169 1.99 0.90 -7.22
N ALA A 170 1.20 1.76 -7.87
CA ALA A 170 1.26 1.94 -9.32
C ALA A 170 2.60 2.55 -9.77
N LEU A 171 3.11 3.54 -9.04
CA LEU A 171 4.41 4.16 -9.31
C LEU A 171 5.55 3.13 -9.17
N GLU A 172 5.54 2.32 -8.11
CA GLU A 172 6.52 1.25 -7.88
C GLU A 172 6.57 0.28 -9.07
N SER A 173 5.41 -0.18 -9.56
CA SER A 173 5.36 -1.06 -10.75
C SER A 173 5.89 -0.38 -12.02
N THR A 174 5.64 0.92 -12.20
CA THR A 174 6.19 1.66 -13.35
C THR A 174 7.70 1.86 -13.24
N GLU A 175 8.21 2.07 -12.02
CA GLU A 175 9.64 2.19 -11.75
C GLU A 175 10.35 0.86 -12.01
N GLU A 176 9.81 -0.26 -11.53
CA GLU A 176 10.34 -1.60 -11.82
C GLU A 176 10.41 -1.86 -13.32
N ARG A 177 9.33 -1.58 -14.06
CA ARG A 177 9.30 -1.72 -15.52
C ARG A 177 10.33 -0.84 -16.22
N LEU A 178 10.50 0.39 -15.77
CA LEU A 178 11.47 1.32 -16.33
C LEU A 178 12.90 0.85 -16.04
N HIS A 179 13.14 0.36 -14.83
CA HIS A 179 14.41 -0.22 -14.41
C HIS A 179 14.76 -1.46 -15.25
N ASP A 180 13.79 -2.34 -15.48
CA ASP A 180 13.94 -3.50 -16.37
C ASP A 180 14.24 -3.08 -17.81
N ALA A 181 13.53 -2.09 -18.34
CA ALA A 181 13.79 -1.56 -19.67
C ALA A 181 15.21 -0.96 -19.77
N ALA A 182 15.64 -0.19 -18.76
CA ALA A 182 16.98 0.37 -18.68
C ALA A 182 18.05 -0.73 -18.60
N ASN A 183 17.84 -1.78 -17.80
CA ASN A 183 18.73 -2.93 -17.72
C ASN A 183 18.83 -3.70 -19.04
N ARG A 184 17.69 -3.89 -19.74
CA ARG A 184 17.69 -4.49 -21.08
C ARG A 184 18.49 -3.66 -22.07
N LEU A 185 18.28 -2.34 -22.10
CA LEU A 185 19.04 -1.44 -22.97
C LEU A 185 20.54 -1.45 -22.63
N LEU A 186 20.89 -1.43 -21.35
CA LEU A 186 22.29 -1.50 -20.91
C LEU A 186 22.95 -2.81 -21.35
N ASN A 187 22.23 -3.94 -21.24
CA ASN A 187 22.72 -5.23 -21.71
C ASN A 187 22.88 -5.24 -23.24
N THR A 188 21.91 -4.70 -23.99
CA THR A 188 22.01 -4.56 -25.45
C THR A 188 23.22 -3.69 -25.84
N VAL A 189 23.43 -2.55 -25.17
CA VAL A 189 24.60 -1.68 -25.42
C VAL A 189 25.92 -2.39 -25.08
N LYS A 190 25.96 -3.18 -24.00
CA LYS A 190 27.15 -3.98 -23.67
C LYS A 190 27.46 -5.01 -24.75
N GLU A 191 26.44 -5.73 -25.24
CA GLU A 191 26.63 -6.72 -26.32
C GLU A 191 27.03 -6.05 -27.64
N THR A 192 26.36 -4.98 -28.06
CA THR A 192 26.74 -4.26 -29.28
C THR A 192 28.12 -3.65 -29.19
N THR A 193 28.56 -3.19 -28.01
CA THR A 193 29.95 -2.71 -27.81
C THR A 193 30.97 -3.83 -27.99
N LYS A 194 30.67 -5.05 -27.50
CA LYS A 194 31.53 -6.23 -27.76
C LYS A 194 31.57 -6.55 -29.25
N ASP A 195 30.43 -6.48 -29.94
CA ASP A 195 30.36 -6.75 -31.37
C ASP A 195 31.14 -5.71 -32.20
N VAL A 196 31.10 -4.43 -31.83
CA VAL A 196 31.92 -3.38 -32.48
C VAL A 196 33.41 -3.68 -32.33
N PHE A 197 33.86 -4.15 -31.16
CA PHE A 197 35.25 -4.55 -30.96
C PHE A 197 35.64 -5.77 -31.79
N LEU A 198 34.73 -6.74 -31.96
CA LEU A 198 34.90 -7.88 -32.85
C LEU A 198 35.02 -7.44 -34.33
N HIS A 199 34.18 -6.49 -34.77
CA HIS A 199 34.28 -5.91 -36.11
C HIS A 199 35.61 -5.22 -36.34
N SER A 200 36.08 -4.40 -35.38
CA SER A 200 37.40 -3.77 -35.47
C SER A 200 38.54 -4.79 -35.58
N LYS A 201 38.49 -5.90 -34.81
CA LYS A 201 39.45 -7.00 -34.95
C LYS A 201 39.36 -7.72 -36.29
N LEU A 202 38.15 -7.91 -36.82
CA LEU A 202 37.93 -8.54 -38.11
C LEU A 202 38.49 -7.67 -39.25
N ASP A 203 38.27 -6.35 -39.19
CA ASP A 203 38.79 -5.41 -40.17
C ASP A 203 40.32 -5.33 -40.11
N HIS A 204 40.91 -5.33 -38.91
CA HIS A 204 42.36 -5.42 -38.76
C HIS A 204 42.92 -6.72 -39.36
N LYS A 205 42.27 -7.86 -39.11
CA LYS A 205 42.66 -9.14 -39.70
C LYS A 205 42.57 -9.11 -41.23
N LYS A 206 41.49 -8.57 -41.80
CA LYS A 206 41.34 -8.41 -43.25
C LYS A 206 42.45 -7.54 -43.85
N ALA A 207 42.82 -6.44 -43.17
CA ALA A 207 43.91 -5.57 -43.62
C ALA A 207 45.26 -6.30 -43.62
N VAL A 208 45.55 -7.09 -42.58
CA VAL A 208 46.76 -7.92 -42.50
C VAL A 208 46.78 -9.00 -43.57
N ASP A 209 45.66 -9.70 -43.79
CA ASP A 209 45.55 -10.73 -44.83
C ASP A 209 45.73 -10.13 -46.24
N GLN A 210 45.18 -8.93 -46.48
CA GLN A 210 45.38 -8.19 -47.72
C GLN A 210 46.84 -7.80 -47.93
N HIS A 211 47.49 -7.24 -46.91
CA HIS A 211 48.92 -6.92 -46.96
C HIS A 211 49.78 -8.17 -47.19
N ASN A 212 49.47 -9.30 -46.55
CA ASN A 212 50.16 -10.57 -46.77
C ASN A 212 49.99 -11.07 -48.20
N LYS A 213 48.79 -10.92 -48.78
CA LYS A 213 48.52 -11.28 -50.18
C LYS A 213 49.31 -10.40 -51.14
N GLU A 214 49.39 -9.10 -50.88
CA GLU A 214 50.22 -8.17 -51.67
C GLU A 214 51.71 -8.52 -51.56
N ALA A 215 52.20 -8.82 -50.36
CA ALA A 215 53.58 -9.26 -50.16
C ALA A 215 53.88 -10.57 -50.90
N GLN A 216 52.95 -11.54 -50.89
CA GLN A 216 53.06 -12.77 -51.68
C GLN A 216 53.08 -12.50 -53.18
N ASP A 217 52.25 -11.59 -53.69
CA ASP A 217 52.23 -11.22 -55.11
C ASP A 217 53.52 -10.51 -55.53
N VAL A 218 54.02 -9.58 -54.70
CA VAL A 218 55.32 -8.91 -54.91
C VAL A 218 56.46 -9.93 -54.91
N PHE A 219 56.48 -10.85 -53.94
CA PHE A 219 57.48 -11.91 -53.87
C PHE A 219 57.39 -12.83 -55.09
N GLY A 220 56.18 -13.21 -55.52
CA GLY A 220 55.94 -14.01 -56.72
C GLY A 220 56.43 -13.32 -57.99
N LYS A 221 56.16 -12.01 -58.15
CA LYS A 221 56.69 -11.20 -59.27
C LYS A 221 58.21 -11.13 -59.24
N ASN A 222 58.82 -10.96 -58.06
CA ASN A 222 60.26 -10.92 -57.92
C ASN A 222 60.90 -12.28 -58.26
N LEU A 223 60.32 -13.38 -57.78
CA LEU A 223 60.74 -14.74 -58.15
C LEU A 223 60.66 -14.98 -59.66
N ASN A 224 59.54 -14.60 -60.30
CA ASN A 224 59.39 -14.72 -61.75
C ASN A 224 60.42 -13.86 -62.50
N SER A 225 60.72 -12.65 -62.03
CA SER A 225 61.77 -11.81 -62.59
C SER A 225 63.15 -12.48 -62.47
N LEU A 226 63.47 -13.05 -61.31
CA LEU A 226 64.71 -13.79 -61.11
C LEU A 226 64.79 -15.04 -62.01
N PHE A 227 63.70 -15.79 -62.16
CA PHE A 227 63.63 -16.94 -63.07
C PHE A 227 63.82 -16.51 -64.52
N ASN A 228 63.17 -15.43 -64.97
CA ASN A 228 63.34 -14.89 -66.32
C ASN A 228 64.78 -14.43 -66.57
N ASN A 229 65.40 -13.74 -65.62
CA ASN A 229 66.81 -13.35 -65.70
C ASN A 229 67.73 -14.57 -65.78
N MET A 230 67.45 -15.62 -64.99
CA MET A 230 68.23 -16.86 -65.05
C MET A 230 68.06 -17.57 -66.38
N GLU A 231 66.83 -17.63 -66.92
CA GLU A 231 66.54 -18.18 -68.24
C GLU A 231 67.27 -17.40 -69.35
N GLU A 232 67.30 -16.07 -69.28
CA GLU A 232 68.03 -15.22 -70.22
C GLU A 232 69.54 -15.44 -70.15
N LEU A 233 70.12 -15.53 -68.93
CA LEU A 233 71.53 -15.84 -68.75
C LEU A 233 71.90 -17.24 -69.27
N ILE A 234 71.04 -18.24 -69.08
CA ILE A 234 71.24 -19.59 -69.64
C ILE A 234 71.19 -19.54 -71.17
N LYS A 235 70.24 -18.78 -71.73
CA LYS A 235 70.11 -18.61 -73.18
C LYS A 235 71.32 -17.90 -73.78
N ASP A 236 71.81 -16.83 -73.16
CA ASP A 236 73.03 -16.12 -73.56
C ASP A 236 74.29 -17.00 -73.42
N GLY A 237 74.38 -17.80 -72.36
CA GLY A 237 75.44 -18.80 -72.20
C GLY A 237 75.43 -19.84 -73.32
N SER A 238 74.24 -20.33 -73.69
CA SER A 238 74.04 -21.29 -74.78
C SER A 238 74.39 -20.70 -76.15
N THR A 239 73.98 -19.46 -76.44
CA THR A 239 74.35 -18.78 -77.69
C THR A 239 75.85 -18.52 -77.78
N LYS A 240 76.49 -18.10 -76.68
CA LYS A 240 77.95 -17.96 -76.61
C LYS A 240 78.67 -19.29 -76.81
N GLN A 241 78.22 -20.38 -76.18
CA GLN A 241 78.78 -21.71 -76.43
C GLN A 241 78.61 -22.14 -77.89
N LYS A 242 77.45 -21.88 -78.50
CA LYS A 242 77.19 -22.18 -79.91
C LYS A 242 78.08 -21.37 -80.85
N ALA A 243 78.27 -20.08 -80.56
CA ALA A 243 79.18 -19.22 -81.31
C ALA A 243 80.65 -19.70 -81.18
N MET A 244 81.08 -20.06 -79.97
CA MET A 244 82.39 -20.66 -79.72
C MET A 244 82.59 -21.94 -80.55
N LEU A 245 81.59 -22.82 -80.59
CA LEU A 245 81.63 -24.04 -81.41
C LEU A 245 81.75 -23.75 -82.91
N GLU A 246 81.01 -22.75 -83.43
CA GLU A 246 81.11 -22.36 -84.84
C GLU A 246 82.46 -21.74 -85.18
N VAL A 247 83.08 -20.97 -84.26
CA VAL A 247 84.47 -20.48 -84.41
C VAL A 247 85.46 -21.64 -84.45
N HIS A 248 85.33 -22.62 -83.54
CA HIS A 248 86.16 -23.82 -83.58
C HIS A 248 85.98 -24.60 -84.88
N LYS A 249 84.74 -24.74 -85.36
CA LYS A 249 84.41 -25.41 -86.61
C LYS A 249 84.98 -24.70 -87.84
N THR A 250 84.92 -23.37 -87.90
CA THR A 250 85.55 -22.59 -88.99
C THR A 250 87.07 -22.66 -88.93
N SER A 251 87.67 -22.59 -87.74
CA SER A 251 89.12 -22.75 -87.56
C SER A 251 89.60 -24.15 -87.96
N PHE A 252 88.82 -25.19 -87.69
CA PHE A 252 89.14 -26.55 -88.13
C PHE A 252 88.97 -26.69 -89.66
N GLY A 253 87.94 -26.03 -90.22
CA GLY A 253 87.70 -25.97 -91.66
C GLY A 253 88.83 -25.26 -92.44
N THR A 254 89.37 -24.15 -91.93
CA THR A 254 90.52 -23.48 -92.56
C THR A 254 91.79 -24.31 -92.46
N LEU A 255 91.99 -25.05 -91.37
CA LEU A 255 93.14 -25.95 -91.23
C LEU A 255 93.06 -27.13 -92.22
N LEU A 256 91.87 -27.69 -92.44
CA LEU A 256 91.63 -28.70 -93.49
C LEU A 256 91.88 -28.14 -94.88
N MET A 257 91.37 -26.95 -95.21
CA MET A 257 91.64 -26.32 -96.51
C MET A 257 93.13 -26.06 -96.75
N PHE A 258 93.87 -25.64 -95.72
CA PHE A 258 95.32 -25.46 -95.80
C PHE A 258 96.06 -26.79 -96.01
N SER A 259 95.58 -27.87 -95.39
CA SER A 259 96.16 -29.20 -95.60
C SER A 259 95.91 -29.75 -97.01
N VAL A 260 94.72 -29.49 -97.58
CA VAL A 260 94.36 -29.90 -98.94
C VAL A 260 95.15 -29.11 -99.98
N SER A 261 95.30 -27.80 -99.81
CA SER A 261 96.10 -26.99 -100.72
C SER A 261 97.59 -27.36 -100.69
N ALA A 262 98.13 -27.70 -99.52
CA ALA A 262 99.49 -28.23 -99.41
C ALA A 262 99.66 -29.55 -100.18
N LEU A 263 98.64 -30.43 -100.15
CA LEU A 263 98.65 -31.69 -100.87
C LEU A 263 98.57 -31.49 -102.40
N ASP A 264 97.74 -30.56 -102.87
CA ASP A 264 97.63 -30.21 -104.30
C ASP A 264 98.93 -29.59 -104.86
N THR A 265 99.67 -28.86 -104.03
CA THR A 265 100.97 -28.28 -104.42
C THR A 265 102.03 -29.39 -104.59
N ILE A 266 101.97 -30.44 -103.78
CA ILE A 266 102.88 -31.60 -103.87
C ILE A 266 102.56 -32.46 -105.09
N THR A 267 101.29 -32.71 -105.40
CA THR A 267 100.88 -33.48 -106.58
C THR A 267 101.20 -32.76 -107.90
N ALA A 268 101.08 -31.44 -107.94
CA ALA A 268 101.49 -30.65 -109.11
C ALA A 268 103.01 -30.70 -109.38
N ALA A 269 103.84 -30.67 -108.33
CA ALA A 269 105.29 -30.80 -108.45
C ALA A 269 105.73 -32.21 -108.89
N ALA A 270 105.03 -33.25 -108.43
CA ALA A 270 105.31 -34.64 -108.83
C ALA A 270 104.90 -34.94 -110.29
N LEU A 271 103.77 -34.41 -110.77
CA LEU A 271 103.33 -34.61 -112.16
C LEU A 271 104.23 -33.89 -113.18
N GLY A 272 104.79 -32.72 -112.82
CA GLY A 272 105.71 -31.97 -113.69
C GLY A 272 107.08 -32.64 -113.89
N SER A 273 107.53 -33.46 -112.94
CA SER A 273 108.78 -34.25 -113.10
C SER A 273 108.60 -35.52 -113.92
N LEU A 274 107.38 -36.07 -114.03
CA LEU A 274 107.14 -37.33 -114.72
C LEU A 274 106.99 -37.18 -116.25
N THR A 275 106.63 -36.00 -116.73
CA THR A 275 106.34 -35.73 -118.15
C THR A 275 107.56 -35.32 -118.98
N SER A 276 108.71 -35.01 -118.36
CA SER A 276 109.96 -34.65 -119.05
C SER A 276 110.90 -35.85 -119.33
N ILE A 277 110.46 -37.07 -119.04
CA ILE A 277 111.23 -38.32 -119.21
C ILE A 277 111.23 -38.84 -120.68
N PRO A 278 110.17 -38.72 -121.50
CA PRO A 278 110.22 -39.24 -122.88
C PRO A 278 111.09 -38.41 -123.84
N GLU A 279 111.20 -37.09 -123.62
CA GLU A 279 111.98 -36.18 -124.48
C GLU A 279 113.49 -36.27 -124.27
N ASN A 280 113.94 -36.68 -123.07
CA ASN A 280 115.37 -36.86 -122.76
C ASN A 280 115.95 -38.22 -123.17
N VAL A 281 115.11 -39.22 -123.52
CA VAL A 281 115.56 -40.55 -123.94
C VAL A 281 115.73 -40.66 -125.46
N CYS A 282 114.99 -39.87 -126.26
CA CYS A 282 115.08 -39.92 -127.73
C CYS A 282 116.30 -39.16 -128.29
N THR A 283 116.88 -38.23 -127.52
CA THR A 283 118.12 -37.51 -127.88
C THR A 283 119.39 -38.30 -127.55
N LEU A 284 119.33 -39.31 -126.67
CA LEU A 284 120.48 -40.14 -126.29
C LEU A 284 120.73 -41.35 -127.23
N VAL A 285 119.73 -41.80 -127.99
CA VAL A 285 119.88 -42.94 -128.93
C VAL A 285 120.50 -42.52 -130.27
N SER A 286 120.42 -41.23 -130.62
CA SER A 286 121.08 -40.65 -131.81
C SER A 286 122.60 -40.46 -131.66
N GLN A 287 123.21 -40.86 -130.53
CA GLN A 287 124.63 -40.67 -130.23
C GLN A 287 125.45 -41.96 -129.98
N MET A 288 124.87 -43.17 -130.06
CA MET A 288 125.59 -44.42 -129.71
C MET A 288 125.72 -45.50 -130.79
N SER A 289 125.45 -45.23 -132.06
CA SER A 289 125.86 -46.16 -133.15
C SER A 289 126.46 -45.44 -134.37
N ASN A 290 127.33 -44.47 -134.09
CA ASN A 290 128.48 -44.10 -134.91
C ASN A 290 129.75 -44.61 -134.21
N THR A 291 129.78 -45.92 -133.96
CA THR A 291 131.00 -46.68 -133.71
C THR A 291 130.79 -48.09 -134.26
N ILE A 292 131.38 -48.30 -135.44
CA ILE A 292 131.40 -49.46 -136.35
C ILE A 292 130.19 -49.57 -137.28
#